data_AF-A0A6M2FBH0-F1
#
_entry.id   AF-A0A6M2FBH0-F1
#
_cell.length_a   1.000
_cell.length_b   1.000
_cell.length_c   1.000
_cell.angle_alpha   90.00
_cell.angle_beta   90.00
_cell.angle_gamma   90.00
#
_symmetry.space_group_name_H-M   'P 1'
#
loop_
_entity.id
_entity.type
_entity.pdbx_description
1 polymer ?
#
loop_
_entity_poly.entity_id
_entity_poly.type
_entity_poly.pdbx_seq_one_letter_code
_entity_poly.pdbx_strand_id
1 'polypeptide(L)'
;MALIKQTVVVLVTLSVVSTWIPVSESAKTDKPLIVARKDDIPYIKCQVCEKVASQLYRQAQKKQDQISPQKISEYQVIEIAENVCNLKKEEADWIMKLDIMEQGDKLELIEQDTEGQCNSKCKTIEQTCQQVMDYVDTDVAEYIYTTKPQIDLLVKHLCKDLTNSCTKKPPPVPKNRMPGEPFVPKPSKEVEMEKIMRSMEGMPGAPGMKMYSREDLMGMNNFGNEDAEDEDDEDEQFPSNMGKVLREKQDMKGDWKQKVFEGIKSTVEALKRHTNIVSKQIQKWWKGIRAAPAKKNSKTGKSEL
;
A
#
# COMPACT_ATOMS: atom_id res chain seq x y z
N MET A 1 63.19 42.32 23.54
CA MET A 1 62.17 41.95 24.57
C MET A 1 60.74 42.40 24.21
N ALA A 2 60.52 43.47 23.45
CA ALA A 2 59.16 43.92 23.08
C ALA A 2 58.43 43.00 22.09
N LEU A 3 59.14 42.47 21.08
CA LEU A 3 58.55 41.59 20.04
C LEU A 3 58.05 40.25 20.58
N ILE A 4 58.72 39.69 21.60
CA ILE A 4 58.34 38.41 22.24
C ILE A 4 57.08 38.57 23.09
N LYS A 5 56.90 39.74 23.74
CA LYS A 5 55.68 40.02 24.50
C LYS A 5 54.46 40.16 23.58
N GLN A 6 54.63 40.72 22.39
CA GLN A 6 53.54 40.96 21.45
C GLN A 6 53.07 39.65 20.78
N THR A 7 53.99 38.75 20.43
CA THR A 7 53.64 37.42 19.90
C THR A 7 53.01 36.50 20.95
N VAL A 8 53.46 36.55 22.21
CA VAL A 8 52.83 35.78 23.30
C VAL A 8 51.42 36.28 23.60
N VAL A 9 51.19 37.60 23.58
CA VAL A 9 49.84 38.16 23.80
C VAL A 9 48.88 37.77 22.67
N VAL A 10 49.33 37.75 21.41
CA VAL A 10 48.50 37.34 20.26
C VAL A 10 48.19 35.84 20.28
N LEU A 11 49.12 34.99 20.71
CA LEU A 11 48.89 33.55 20.82
C LEU A 11 47.96 33.19 21.98
N VAL A 12 48.02 33.93 23.09
CA VAL A 12 47.13 33.74 24.24
C VAL A 12 45.71 34.21 23.93
N THR A 13 45.54 35.32 23.19
CA THR A 13 44.21 35.77 22.76
C THR A 13 43.59 34.86 21.71
N LEU A 14 44.36 34.28 20.78
CA LEU A 14 43.83 33.27 19.85
C LEU A 14 43.39 31.97 20.57
N SER A 15 44.09 31.59 21.64
CA SER A 15 43.76 30.37 22.40
C SER A 15 42.48 30.51 23.24
N VAL A 16 42.16 31.72 23.71
CA VAL A 16 40.94 32.00 24.50
C VAL A 16 39.68 32.11 23.64
N VAL A 17 39.80 32.44 22.35
CA VAL A 17 38.64 32.54 21.43
C VAL A 17 38.20 31.17 20.90
N SER A 18 39.09 30.16 20.92
CA SER A 18 38.78 28.80 20.42
C SER A 18 37.96 27.96 21.40
N THR A 19 37.83 28.36 22.67
CA THR A 19 37.07 27.62 23.70
C THR A 19 35.61 28.08 23.84
N TRP A 20 35.14 28.99 22.98
CA TRP A 20 33.74 29.39 22.85
C TRP A 20 33.07 28.79 21.61
N ILE A 21 33.38 27.54 21.31
CA ILE A 21 32.45 26.72 20.53
C ILE A 21 31.53 26.09 21.58
N PRO A 22 30.23 26.42 21.64
CA PRO A 22 29.31 25.58 22.39
C PRO A 22 29.47 24.19 21.81
N VAL A 23 29.97 23.24 22.62
CA VAL A 23 29.82 21.82 22.35
C VAL A 23 28.31 21.63 22.27
N SER A 24 27.82 21.66 21.04
CA SER A 24 26.46 21.25 20.73
C SER A 24 26.40 19.81 21.18
N GLU A 25 25.84 19.62 22.38
CA GLU A 25 25.26 18.35 22.75
C GLU A 25 24.45 17.92 21.54
N SER A 26 24.89 16.81 20.94
CA SER A 26 24.05 16.08 20.01
C SER A 26 22.86 15.65 20.84
N ALA A 27 21.85 16.51 20.93
CA ALA A 27 20.50 16.11 21.17
C ALA A 27 20.29 15.01 20.14
N LYS A 28 20.20 13.76 20.62
CA LYS A 28 19.63 12.68 19.86
C LYS A 28 18.32 13.26 19.36
N THR A 29 18.27 13.59 18.08
CA THR A 29 17.04 14.02 17.43
C THR A 29 16.16 12.79 17.49
N ASP A 30 15.44 12.62 18.59
CA ASP A 30 14.28 11.76 18.62
C ASP A 30 13.47 12.21 17.41
N LYS A 31 13.39 11.34 16.39
CA LYS A 31 12.57 11.60 15.22
C LYS A 31 11.23 12.09 15.76
N PRO A 32 10.74 13.28 15.35
CA PRO A 32 9.51 13.81 15.90
C PRO A 32 8.46 12.72 15.79
N LEU A 33 7.90 12.30 16.94
CA LEU A 33 6.87 11.29 16.97
C LEU A 33 5.76 11.78 16.03
N ILE A 34 5.53 11.04 14.96
CA ILE A 34 4.50 11.37 13.99
C ILE A 34 3.17 11.12 14.68
N VAL A 35 2.51 12.20 15.08
CA VAL A 35 1.27 12.18 15.86
C VAL A 35 0.09 12.60 14.99
N ALA A 36 -1.04 11.94 15.21
CA ALA A 36 -2.31 12.25 14.58
C ALA A 36 -2.88 13.61 15.03
N ARG A 37 -3.44 14.36 14.08
CA ARG A 37 -4.11 15.64 14.32
C ARG A 37 -5.56 15.40 14.74
N LYS A 38 -5.80 15.33 16.05
CA LYS A 38 -7.14 15.02 16.59
C LYS A 38 -8.22 16.01 16.14
N ASP A 39 -7.85 17.25 15.86
CA ASP A 39 -8.76 18.30 15.38
C ASP A 39 -9.34 17.98 14.00
N ASP A 40 -8.68 17.14 13.19
CA ASP A 40 -9.11 16.81 11.83
C ASP A 40 -10.17 15.71 11.77
N ILE A 41 -10.25 14.90 12.82
CA ILE A 41 -11.11 13.71 12.90
C ILE A 41 -12.58 14.05 12.60
N PRO A 42 -13.20 15.10 13.17
CA PRO A 42 -14.60 15.42 12.91
C PRO A 42 -14.92 15.75 11.45
N TYR A 43 -13.93 16.22 10.68
CA TYR A 43 -14.12 16.62 9.28
C TYR A 43 -14.03 15.42 8.32
N ILE A 44 -13.23 14.41 8.66
CA ILE A 44 -12.95 13.27 7.79
C ILE A 44 -13.66 11.97 8.21
N LYS A 45 -14.26 11.92 9.42
CA LYS A 45 -14.84 10.68 9.99
C LYS A 45 -15.77 9.92 9.03
N CYS A 46 -16.70 10.61 8.38
CA CYS A 46 -17.61 9.97 7.43
C CYS A 46 -16.87 9.42 6.20
N GLN A 47 -15.96 10.20 5.61
CA GLN A 47 -15.17 9.77 4.44
C GLN A 47 -14.28 8.57 4.75
N VAL A 48 -13.66 8.56 5.95
CA VAL A 48 -12.87 7.41 6.42
C VAL A 48 -13.78 6.19 6.55
N CYS A 49 -14.97 6.33 7.14
CA CYS A 49 -15.90 5.20 7.26
C CYS A 49 -16.31 4.63 5.90
N GLU A 50 -16.63 5.47 4.92
CA GLU A 50 -16.98 5.03 3.56
C GLU A 50 -15.82 4.29 2.88
N LYS A 51 -14.57 4.77 3.09
CA LYS A 51 -13.37 4.09 2.62
C LYS A 51 -13.18 2.75 3.33
N VAL A 52 -13.35 2.68 4.65
CA VAL A 52 -13.25 1.43 5.42
C VAL A 52 -14.24 0.38 4.89
N ALA A 53 -15.52 0.73 4.75
CA ALA A 53 -16.53 -0.18 4.19
C ALA A 53 -16.15 -0.67 2.78
N SER A 54 -15.65 0.24 1.94
CA SER A 54 -15.17 -0.12 0.60
C SER A 54 -13.98 -1.09 0.64
N GLN A 55 -13.06 -0.91 1.58
CA GLN A 55 -11.89 -1.77 1.74
C GLN A 55 -12.26 -3.15 2.29
N LEU A 56 -13.13 -3.21 3.31
CA LEU A 56 -13.66 -4.47 3.83
C LEU A 56 -14.30 -5.31 2.73
N TYR A 57 -15.18 -4.69 1.92
CA TYR A 57 -15.81 -5.36 0.78
C TYR A 57 -14.78 -5.90 -0.22
N ARG A 58 -13.84 -5.04 -0.67
CA ARG A 58 -12.84 -5.39 -1.68
C ARG A 58 -11.88 -6.48 -1.19
N GLN A 59 -11.45 -6.41 0.06
CA GLN A 59 -10.51 -7.37 0.63
C GLN A 59 -11.17 -8.72 0.88
N ALA A 60 -12.40 -8.75 1.39
CA ALA A 60 -13.17 -9.98 1.54
C ALA A 60 -13.41 -10.65 0.17
N GLN A 61 -13.79 -9.86 -0.85
CA GLN A 61 -13.96 -10.37 -2.22
C GLN A 61 -12.64 -10.90 -2.80
N LYS A 62 -11.55 -10.14 -2.65
CA LYS A 62 -10.22 -10.54 -3.10
C LYS A 62 -9.77 -11.84 -2.44
N LYS A 63 -9.94 -12.00 -1.12
CA LYS A 63 -9.59 -13.26 -0.44
C LYS A 63 -10.48 -14.40 -0.90
N GLN A 64 -11.79 -14.18 -1.10
CA GLN A 64 -12.71 -15.18 -1.67
C GLN A 64 -12.31 -15.63 -3.08
N ASP A 65 -11.84 -14.72 -3.93
CA ASP A 65 -11.36 -15.04 -5.28
C ASP A 65 -10.05 -15.86 -5.25
N GLN A 66 -9.17 -15.59 -4.27
CA GLN A 66 -7.89 -16.31 -4.11
C GLN A 66 -8.04 -17.75 -3.64
N ILE A 67 -9.01 -18.03 -2.76
CA ILE A 67 -9.24 -19.38 -2.19
C ILE A 67 -10.30 -20.18 -2.95
N SER A 68 -10.91 -19.59 -3.99
CA SER A 68 -11.91 -20.26 -4.82
C SER A 68 -11.36 -21.59 -5.36
N PRO A 69 -12.11 -22.71 -5.25
CA PRO A 69 -13.56 -22.82 -4.99
C PRO A 69 -13.96 -22.89 -3.51
N GLN A 70 -13.01 -22.82 -2.57
CA GLN A 70 -13.32 -22.83 -1.15
C GLN A 70 -14.04 -21.55 -0.75
N LYS A 71 -14.96 -21.64 0.22
CA LYS A 71 -15.65 -20.47 0.77
C LYS A 71 -14.75 -19.80 1.81
N ILE A 72 -14.72 -18.47 1.80
CA ILE A 72 -14.11 -17.69 2.87
C ILE A 72 -14.75 -18.06 4.19
N SER A 73 -13.94 -18.27 5.23
CA SER A 73 -14.45 -18.53 6.58
C SER A 73 -14.79 -17.21 7.27
N GLU A 74 -15.66 -17.27 8.27
CA GLU A 74 -15.99 -16.11 9.12
C GLU A 74 -14.73 -15.54 9.78
N TYR A 75 -13.85 -16.42 10.28
CA TYR A 75 -12.57 -16.05 10.87
C TYR A 75 -11.69 -15.21 9.91
N GLN A 76 -11.65 -15.55 8.62
CA GLN A 76 -10.90 -14.77 7.63
C GLN A 76 -11.50 -13.38 7.40
N VAL A 77 -12.82 -13.23 7.53
CA VAL A 77 -13.49 -11.92 7.43
C VAL A 77 -13.23 -11.08 8.68
N ILE A 78 -13.25 -11.70 9.86
CA ILE A 78 -12.90 -11.05 11.15
C ILE A 78 -11.46 -10.55 11.10
N GLU A 79 -10.51 -11.37 10.65
CA GLU A 79 -9.11 -10.98 10.52
C GLU A 79 -8.92 -9.76 9.60
N ILE A 80 -9.68 -9.69 8.50
CA ILE A 80 -9.70 -8.52 7.62
C ILE A 80 -10.24 -7.29 8.37
N ALA A 81 -11.34 -7.46 9.12
CA ALA A 81 -11.97 -6.37 9.86
C ALA A 81 -11.07 -5.81 10.99
N GLU A 82 -10.42 -6.68 11.76
CA GLU A 82 -9.50 -6.29 12.83
C GLU A 82 -8.26 -5.55 12.29
N ASN A 83 -7.76 -5.95 11.12
CA ASN A 83 -6.49 -5.43 10.57
C ASN A 83 -6.67 -4.28 9.57
N VAL A 84 -7.89 -3.94 9.15
CA VAL A 84 -8.15 -2.89 8.13
C VAL A 84 -7.60 -1.51 8.51
N CYS A 85 -7.41 -1.25 9.81
CA CYS A 85 -6.85 -0.01 10.35
C CYS A 85 -5.40 -0.12 10.84
N ASN A 86 -4.77 -1.31 10.75
CA ASN A 86 -3.45 -1.56 11.32
C ASN A 86 -2.34 -1.34 10.28
N LEU A 87 -1.62 -0.20 10.34
CA LEU A 87 -0.57 0.16 9.37
C LEU A 87 0.60 -0.84 9.24
N LYS A 88 0.70 -1.81 10.14
CA LYS A 88 1.67 -2.91 10.09
C LYS A 88 1.20 -4.09 9.23
N LYS A 89 -0.05 -4.08 8.80
CA LYS A 89 -0.72 -5.15 8.08
C LYS A 89 -1.05 -4.72 6.65
N GLU A 90 -1.07 -5.67 5.74
CA GLU A 90 -1.40 -5.40 4.32
C GLU A 90 -2.85 -4.90 4.17
N GLU A 91 -3.72 -5.30 5.08
CA GLU A 91 -5.12 -4.88 5.14
C GLU A 91 -5.27 -3.35 5.30
N ALA A 92 -4.25 -2.65 5.81
CA ALA A 92 -4.26 -1.20 5.97
C ALA A 92 -3.41 -0.42 4.94
N ASP A 93 -2.84 -1.10 3.93
CA ASP A 93 -2.02 -0.45 2.88
C ASP A 93 -2.76 0.71 2.19
N TRP A 94 -4.10 0.64 2.15
CA TRP A 94 -4.93 1.69 1.57
C TRP A 94 -4.78 3.04 2.28
N ILE A 95 -4.46 3.07 3.59
CA ILE A 95 -4.28 4.32 4.35
C ILE A 95 -3.06 5.09 3.82
N MET A 96 -1.99 4.39 3.44
CA MET A 96 -0.76 5.01 2.94
C MET A 96 -0.93 5.62 1.55
N LYS A 97 -2.03 5.32 0.85
CA LYS A 97 -2.38 5.90 -0.45
C LYS A 97 -3.31 7.10 -0.33
N LEU A 98 -3.77 7.44 0.87
CA LEU A 98 -4.65 8.58 1.08
C LEU A 98 -3.88 9.80 1.57
N ASP A 99 -4.26 10.95 1.06
CA ASP A 99 -3.86 12.26 1.60
C ASP A 99 -5.10 13.06 2.02
N ILE A 100 -4.94 13.89 3.04
CA ILE A 100 -5.95 14.86 3.46
C ILE A 100 -5.65 16.18 2.75
N MET A 101 -6.52 16.59 1.82
CA MET A 101 -6.40 17.84 1.09
C MET A 101 -7.47 18.85 1.50
N GLU A 102 -7.09 20.12 1.55
CA GLU A 102 -8.00 21.23 1.81
C GLU A 102 -8.66 21.66 0.50
N GLN A 103 -9.98 21.50 0.41
CA GLN A 103 -10.79 21.97 -0.70
C GLN A 103 -11.78 23.03 -0.20
N GLY A 104 -11.39 24.30 -0.31
CA GLY A 104 -12.21 25.42 0.15
C GLY A 104 -12.45 25.36 1.66
N ASP A 105 -13.70 25.10 2.07
CA ASP A 105 -14.13 25.00 3.47
C ASP A 105 -14.22 23.55 3.98
N LYS A 106 -13.68 22.56 3.24
CA LYS A 106 -13.75 21.13 3.58
C LYS A 106 -12.39 20.44 3.52
N LEU A 107 -12.23 19.39 4.32
CA LEU A 107 -11.16 18.41 4.17
C LEU A 107 -11.68 17.25 3.34
N GLU A 108 -10.94 16.88 2.30
CA GLU A 108 -11.26 15.71 1.46
C GLU A 108 -10.13 14.69 1.48
N LEU A 109 -10.51 13.41 1.48
CA LEU A 109 -9.58 12.30 1.31
C LEU A 109 -9.34 12.05 -0.17
N ILE A 110 -8.10 12.27 -0.62
CA ILE A 110 -7.71 12.07 -2.00
C ILE A 110 -6.81 10.83 -2.10
N GLU A 111 -7.18 9.92 -3.00
CA GLU A 111 -6.44 8.70 -3.28
C GLU A 111 -5.33 9.01 -4.29
N GLN A 112 -4.11 8.63 -3.94
CA GLN A 112 -2.90 8.79 -4.73
C GLN A 112 -2.56 7.45 -5.41
N ASP A 113 -1.86 7.52 -6.55
CA ASP A 113 -1.50 6.33 -7.32
C ASP A 113 -0.42 5.47 -6.63
N THR A 114 0.37 6.07 -5.74
CA THR A 114 1.49 5.43 -5.03
C THR A 114 1.32 5.50 -3.52
N GLU A 115 1.96 4.58 -2.79
CA GLU A 115 2.03 4.64 -1.32
C GLU A 115 3.00 5.76 -0.89
N GLY A 116 2.57 6.58 0.06
CA GLY A 116 3.35 7.69 0.59
C GLY A 116 4.00 7.38 1.93
N GLN A 117 4.96 8.22 2.32
CA GLN A 117 5.51 8.20 3.67
C GLN A 117 4.40 8.57 4.66
N CYS A 118 4.21 7.73 5.69
CA CYS A 118 3.16 7.95 6.67
C CYS A 118 3.52 9.12 7.58
N ASN A 119 2.87 10.26 7.36
CA ASN A 119 3.02 11.51 8.10
C ASN A 119 1.86 11.73 9.10
N SER A 120 1.73 12.94 9.64
CA SER A 120 0.66 13.27 10.60
C SER A 120 -0.76 13.07 10.02
N LYS A 121 -0.95 13.27 8.71
CA LYS A 121 -2.24 13.03 8.04
C LYS A 121 -2.56 11.55 7.93
N CYS A 122 -1.59 10.72 7.53
CA CYS A 122 -1.73 9.26 7.52
C CYS A 122 -2.12 8.73 8.92
N LYS A 123 -1.43 9.22 9.97
CA LYS A 123 -1.76 8.88 11.36
C LYS A 123 -3.15 9.37 11.79
N THR A 124 -3.61 10.49 11.27
CA THR A 124 -4.97 11.00 11.50
C THR A 124 -6.02 10.07 10.89
N ILE A 125 -5.77 9.56 9.68
CA ILE A 125 -6.65 8.59 9.02
C ILE A 125 -6.65 7.26 9.80
N GLU A 126 -5.48 6.76 10.21
CA GLU A 126 -5.34 5.57 11.06
C GLU A 126 -6.16 5.72 12.36
N GLN A 127 -5.97 6.81 13.10
CA GLN A 127 -6.70 7.04 14.34
C GLN A 127 -8.21 7.18 14.10
N THR A 128 -8.63 7.81 13.00
CA THR A 128 -10.04 7.92 12.64
C THR A 128 -10.62 6.55 12.28
N CYS A 129 -9.86 5.73 11.56
CA CYS A 129 -10.23 4.36 11.21
C CYS A 129 -10.45 3.52 12.47
N GLN A 130 -9.51 3.58 13.42
CA GLN A 130 -9.62 2.91 14.71
C GLN A 130 -10.89 3.36 15.46
N GLN A 131 -11.21 4.65 15.48
CA GLN A 131 -12.46 5.14 16.10
C GLN A 131 -13.74 4.68 15.39
N VAL A 132 -13.67 4.41 14.09
CA VAL A 132 -14.79 3.87 13.33
C VAL A 132 -14.96 2.38 13.61
N MET A 133 -13.86 1.63 13.71
CA MET A 133 -13.87 0.16 13.82
C MET A 133 -13.89 -0.39 15.25
N ASP A 134 -13.55 0.42 16.25
CA ASP A 134 -13.24 0.04 17.65
C ASP A 134 -14.09 -1.10 18.24
N TYR A 135 -15.42 -1.03 18.14
CA TYR A 135 -16.35 -2.02 18.71
C TYR A 135 -17.24 -2.70 17.68
N VAL A 136 -17.02 -2.45 16.39
CA VAL A 136 -17.93 -2.87 15.31
C VAL A 136 -17.28 -3.84 14.33
N ASP A 137 -16.00 -4.17 14.55
CA ASP A 137 -15.21 -5.11 13.74
C ASP A 137 -15.86 -6.49 13.63
N THR A 138 -16.34 -7.02 14.75
CA THR A 138 -17.04 -8.32 14.81
C THR A 138 -18.41 -8.23 14.14
N ASP A 139 -19.21 -7.21 14.47
CA ASP A 139 -20.56 -7.02 13.91
C ASP A 139 -20.54 -6.83 12.38
N VAL A 140 -19.59 -6.02 11.88
CA VAL A 140 -19.46 -5.80 10.44
C VAL A 140 -18.92 -7.05 9.73
N ALA A 141 -18.03 -7.81 10.37
CA ALA A 141 -17.54 -9.07 9.83
C ALA A 141 -18.66 -10.12 9.72
N GLU A 142 -19.49 -10.24 10.76
CA GLU A 142 -20.69 -11.10 10.74
C GLU A 142 -21.62 -10.70 9.60
N TYR A 143 -21.91 -9.40 9.46
CA TYR A 143 -22.79 -8.90 8.40
C TYR A 143 -22.24 -9.20 6.99
N ILE A 144 -20.93 -9.00 6.78
CA ILE A 144 -20.27 -9.33 5.50
C ILE A 144 -20.36 -10.84 5.21
N TYR A 145 -20.06 -11.67 6.20
CA TYR A 145 -20.01 -13.13 6.05
C TYR A 145 -21.40 -13.73 5.77
N THR A 146 -22.40 -13.33 6.55
CA THR A 146 -23.76 -13.88 6.51
C THR A 146 -24.57 -13.35 5.34
N THR A 147 -24.57 -12.03 5.14
CA THR A 147 -25.49 -11.34 4.22
C THR A 147 -24.88 -11.16 2.83
N LYS A 148 -23.54 -11.13 2.71
CA LYS A 148 -22.82 -10.82 1.47
C LYS A 148 -23.39 -9.58 0.77
N PRO A 149 -23.45 -8.44 1.47
CA PRO A 149 -24.10 -7.24 0.99
C PRO A 149 -23.37 -6.64 -0.21
N GLN A 150 -24.08 -5.87 -1.03
CA GLN A 150 -23.42 -4.95 -1.96
C GLN A 150 -22.74 -3.82 -1.19
N ILE A 151 -21.74 -3.18 -1.82
CA ILE A 151 -20.93 -2.12 -1.21
C ILE A 151 -21.78 -0.99 -0.60
N ASP A 152 -22.84 -0.53 -1.28
CA ASP A 152 -23.69 0.56 -0.80
C ASP A 152 -24.46 0.19 0.48
N LEU A 153 -24.88 -1.07 0.58
CA LEU A 153 -25.56 -1.59 1.78
C LEU A 153 -24.58 -1.75 2.94
N LEU A 154 -23.34 -2.15 2.66
CA LEU A 154 -22.30 -2.23 3.68
C LEU A 154 -21.92 -0.84 4.20
N VAL A 155 -21.73 0.14 3.31
CA VAL A 155 -21.47 1.53 3.68
C VAL A 155 -22.60 2.08 4.55
N LYS A 156 -23.86 1.85 4.16
CA LYS A 156 -25.01 2.28 4.95
C LYS A 156 -24.99 1.65 6.34
N HIS A 157 -24.82 0.33 6.41
CA HIS A 157 -24.83 -0.41 7.66
C HIS A 157 -23.70 0.04 8.60
N LEU A 158 -22.45 0.08 8.11
CA LEU A 158 -21.31 0.48 8.92
C LEU A 158 -21.38 1.96 9.32
N CYS A 159 -21.64 2.87 8.37
CA CYS A 159 -21.44 4.30 8.57
C CYS A 159 -22.65 5.05 9.13
N LYS A 160 -23.86 4.50 8.98
CA LYS A 160 -25.08 5.10 9.54
C LYS A 160 -25.62 4.29 10.70
N ASP A 161 -25.73 2.98 10.55
CA ASP A 161 -26.44 2.14 11.53
C ASP A 161 -25.54 1.79 12.73
N LEU A 162 -24.31 1.30 12.48
CA LEU A 162 -23.38 0.89 13.55
C LEU A 162 -22.63 2.07 14.18
N THR A 163 -21.93 2.87 13.36
CA THR A 163 -20.95 3.85 13.89
C THR A 163 -21.48 5.28 14.01
N ASN A 164 -22.63 5.58 13.40
CA ASN A 164 -23.19 6.94 13.27
C ASN A 164 -22.20 7.98 12.68
N SER A 165 -21.17 7.53 11.96
CA SER A 165 -20.10 8.36 11.42
C SER A 165 -20.58 9.33 10.34
N CYS A 166 -21.60 8.94 9.57
CA CYS A 166 -22.16 9.71 8.45
C CYS A 166 -23.54 10.30 8.74
N THR A 167 -23.99 10.31 9.99
CA THR A 167 -25.32 10.82 10.37
C THR A 167 -25.37 12.35 10.34
N LYS A 168 -24.26 13.02 10.64
CA LYS A 168 -24.13 14.48 10.58
C LYS A 168 -23.19 14.87 9.45
N LYS A 169 -23.50 15.98 8.77
CA LYS A 169 -22.57 16.54 7.78
C LYS A 169 -21.31 17.04 8.49
N PRO A 170 -20.11 16.84 7.91
CA PRO A 170 -18.88 17.40 8.45
C PRO A 170 -18.99 18.92 8.65
N PRO A 171 -18.47 19.46 9.78
CA PRO A 171 -18.44 20.90 9.99
C PRO A 171 -17.52 21.60 8.97
N PRO A 172 -17.66 22.92 8.75
CA PRO A 172 -16.74 23.67 7.91
C PRO A 172 -15.37 23.82 8.58
N VAL A 173 -14.31 23.73 7.81
CA VAL A 173 -12.93 23.84 8.29
C VAL A 173 -12.62 25.31 8.68
N PRO A 174 -12.01 25.56 9.85
CA PRO A 174 -11.59 26.90 10.25
C PRO A 174 -10.54 27.49 9.29
N LYS A 175 -10.72 28.74 8.87
CA LYS A 175 -9.80 29.44 7.95
C LYS A 175 -8.38 29.67 8.50
N ASN A 176 -8.22 29.63 9.83
CA ASN A 176 -6.93 29.84 10.51
C ASN A 176 -6.20 28.52 10.81
N ARG A 177 -6.67 27.40 10.25
CA ARG A 177 -6.01 26.11 10.38
C ARG A 177 -4.68 26.13 9.61
N MET A 178 -3.64 25.56 10.20
CA MET A 178 -2.38 25.31 9.50
C MET A 178 -2.50 24.07 8.61
N PRO A 179 -2.22 24.17 7.30
CA PRO A 179 -2.24 23.02 6.40
C PRO A 179 -1.37 21.86 6.88
N GLY A 180 -1.75 20.66 6.48
CA GLY A 180 -0.96 19.46 6.74
C GLY A 180 0.32 19.41 5.91
N GLU A 181 1.24 18.53 6.33
CA GLU A 181 2.45 18.21 5.56
C GLU A 181 2.07 17.68 4.17
N PRO A 182 2.82 18.01 3.11
CA PRO A 182 2.52 17.49 1.77
C PRO A 182 2.70 15.97 1.73
N PHE A 183 1.96 15.33 0.82
CA PHE A 183 2.14 13.91 0.53
C PHE A 183 3.51 13.67 -0.12
N VAL A 184 4.29 12.75 0.45
CA VAL A 184 5.61 12.37 -0.08
C VAL A 184 5.53 10.94 -0.60
N PRO A 185 5.54 10.71 -1.93
CA PRO A 185 5.46 9.37 -2.48
C PRO A 185 6.71 8.56 -2.13
N LYS A 186 6.53 7.29 -1.73
CA LYS A 186 7.65 6.36 -1.54
C LYS A 186 8.15 5.84 -2.89
N PRO A 187 9.46 5.57 -3.02
CA PRO A 187 9.99 4.86 -4.18
C PRO A 187 9.44 3.43 -4.23
N SER A 188 9.15 2.93 -5.43
CA SER A 188 8.48 1.63 -5.64
C SER A 188 9.19 0.44 -4.99
N LYS A 189 10.54 0.42 -5.00
CA LYS A 189 11.33 -0.64 -4.37
C LYS A 189 11.14 -0.70 -2.85
N GLU A 190 10.96 0.46 -2.21
CA GLU A 190 10.73 0.54 -0.77
C GLU A 190 9.32 0.04 -0.43
N VAL A 191 8.33 0.41 -1.25
CA VAL A 191 6.95 -0.09 -1.13
C VAL A 191 6.90 -1.62 -1.21
N GLU A 192 7.56 -2.21 -2.22
CA GLU A 192 7.62 -3.66 -2.37
C GLU A 192 8.31 -4.35 -1.18
N MET A 193 9.43 -3.80 -0.72
CA MET A 193 10.16 -4.33 0.44
C MET A 193 9.33 -4.26 1.72
N GLU A 194 8.68 -3.13 1.98
CA GLU A 194 7.82 -2.97 3.16
C GLU A 194 6.61 -3.90 3.11
N LYS A 195 6.01 -4.09 1.94
CA LYS A 195 4.89 -5.01 1.77
C LYS A 195 5.28 -6.45 2.09
N ILE A 196 6.47 -6.87 1.65
CA ILE A 196 7.03 -8.17 2.02
C ILE A 196 7.17 -8.24 3.55
N MET A 197 7.76 -7.22 4.19
CA MET A 197 7.93 -7.19 5.64
C MET A 197 6.59 -7.28 6.39
N ARG A 198 5.55 -6.56 5.97
CA ARG A 198 4.20 -6.62 6.58
C ARG A 198 3.56 -7.99 6.41
N SER A 199 3.73 -8.63 5.25
CA SER A 199 3.20 -9.98 5.02
C SER A 199 3.84 -11.05 5.93
N MET A 200 5.02 -10.77 6.47
CA MET A 200 5.72 -11.63 7.44
C MET A 200 5.33 -11.33 8.90
N GLU A 201 4.86 -10.11 9.20
CA GLU A 201 4.51 -9.68 10.56
C GLU A 201 3.18 -10.31 10.98
N GLY A 202 3.25 -11.45 11.68
CA GLY A 202 2.08 -12.20 12.17
C GLY A 202 2.08 -13.69 11.80
N MET A 203 3.04 -14.15 11.00
CA MET A 203 3.24 -15.57 10.76
C MET A 203 3.81 -16.21 12.04
N PRO A 204 3.14 -17.20 12.66
CA PRO A 204 3.66 -17.86 13.85
C PRO A 204 5.03 -18.44 13.52
N GLY A 205 6.06 -18.00 14.25
CA GLY A 205 7.41 -18.52 14.09
C GLY A 205 7.38 -20.03 14.22
N ALA A 206 7.91 -20.74 13.23
CA ALA A 206 7.99 -22.19 13.27
C ALA A 206 8.73 -22.59 14.57
N PRO A 207 8.14 -23.46 15.41
CA PRO A 207 8.80 -23.91 16.62
C PRO A 207 10.11 -24.60 16.24
N GLY A 208 11.25 -24.02 16.65
CA GLY A 208 12.59 -24.55 16.37
C GLY A 208 13.51 -23.65 15.54
N MET A 209 13.03 -22.53 14.99
CA MET A 209 13.91 -21.59 14.29
C MET A 209 14.61 -20.67 15.30
N LYS A 210 15.86 -20.98 15.67
CA LYS A 210 16.71 -20.07 16.44
C LYS A 210 16.98 -18.83 15.59
N MET A 211 16.62 -17.65 16.07
CA MET A 211 17.12 -16.40 15.48
C MET A 211 18.62 -16.36 15.74
N TYR A 212 19.42 -16.51 14.69
CA TYR A 212 20.87 -16.29 14.77
C TYR A 212 21.13 -14.79 14.74
N SER A 213 21.94 -14.31 15.68
CA SER A 213 22.37 -12.91 15.69
C SER A 213 23.38 -12.68 14.57
N ARG A 214 23.57 -11.42 14.16
CA ARG A 214 24.51 -11.05 13.07
C ARG A 214 25.93 -11.55 13.37
N GLU A 215 26.26 -11.66 14.65
CA GLU A 215 27.52 -12.14 15.19
C GLU A 215 27.64 -13.67 15.08
N ASP A 216 26.54 -14.41 15.28
CA ASP A 216 26.51 -15.88 15.14
C ASP A 216 26.72 -16.30 13.67
N LEU A 217 26.14 -15.54 12.73
CA LEU A 217 26.35 -15.70 11.30
C LEU A 217 27.79 -15.39 10.86
N MET A 218 28.45 -14.45 11.53
CA MET A 218 29.87 -14.13 11.28
C MET A 218 30.82 -15.14 11.95
N GLY A 219 30.42 -15.74 13.07
CA GLY A 219 31.21 -16.76 13.78
C GLY A 219 31.26 -18.12 13.09
N MET A 220 30.30 -18.42 12.20
CA MET A 220 30.27 -19.67 11.42
C MET A 220 31.18 -19.64 10.18
N ASN A 221 31.92 -18.55 9.95
CA ASN A 221 32.72 -18.33 8.75
C ASN A 221 34.16 -18.90 8.83
N ASN A 222 34.41 -19.91 9.68
CA ASN A 222 35.71 -20.57 9.81
C ASN A 222 35.71 -22.04 9.37
N PHE A 223 35.04 -22.34 8.27
CA PHE A 223 35.24 -23.60 7.53
C PHE A 223 36.39 -23.43 6.55
N GLY A 224 37.61 -23.77 6.99
CA GLY A 224 38.76 -23.93 6.11
C GLY A 224 40.12 -23.77 6.81
N ASN A 225 40.87 -24.88 6.86
CA ASN A 225 42.30 -25.05 7.20
C ASN A 225 42.69 -25.09 8.68
N GLU A 226 43.49 -26.03 9.20
CA GLU A 226 44.09 -27.32 8.77
C GLU A 226 44.78 -27.80 10.07
N ASP A 227 44.58 -29.03 10.51
CA ASP A 227 45.59 -29.77 11.30
C ASP A 227 45.33 -31.25 11.06
N ALA A 228 46.40 -31.92 10.64
CA ALA A 228 46.44 -33.26 10.06
C ALA A 228 46.49 -34.37 11.12
N GLU A 229 46.36 -35.60 10.60
CA GLU A 229 46.64 -36.92 11.19
C GLU A 229 45.44 -37.63 11.85
N ASP A 230 44.68 -38.39 11.05
CA ASP A 230 44.80 -39.86 11.02
C ASP A 230 43.97 -40.47 9.87
N GLU A 231 44.53 -41.54 9.31
CA GLU A 231 44.22 -42.24 8.05
C GLU A 231 42.85 -42.93 8.04
N ASP A 232 42.11 -42.82 6.91
CA ASP A 232 41.72 -43.97 6.06
C ASP A 232 40.68 -43.54 4.99
N ASP A 233 40.90 -44.09 3.79
CA ASP A 233 40.29 -43.80 2.51
C ASP A 233 38.75 -43.91 2.45
N GLU A 234 38.09 -43.00 1.72
CA GLU A 234 37.11 -43.35 0.67
C GLU A 234 36.72 -42.10 -0.16
N ASP A 235 37.04 -42.16 -1.45
CA ASP A 235 36.69 -41.18 -2.47
C ASP A 235 35.16 -41.09 -2.69
N GLU A 236 34.54 -39.94 -2.40
CA GLU A 236 33.29 -39.56 -3.09
C GLU A 236 33.46 -38.23 -3.83
N GLN A 237 33.72 -38.40 -5.12
CA GLN A 237 33.65 -37.42 -6.20
C GLN A 237 32.43 -36.49 -6.06
N PHE A 238 32.67 -35.22 -5.69
CA PHE A 238 31.69 -34.15 -5.85
C PHE A 238 31.16 -34.12 -7.31
N PRO A 239 29.84 -34.16 -7.55
CA PRO A 239 29.32 -34.16 -8.91
C PRO A 239 29.46 -32.76 -9.52
N SER A 240 30.30 -32.65 -10.55
CA SER A 240 30.56 -31.47 -11.39
C SER A 240 29.33 -30.94 -12.17
N ASN A 241 28.13 -31.42 -11.86
CA ASN A 241 26.90 -31.16 -12.58
C ASN A 241 26.05 -30.01 -12.01
N MET A 242 26.40 -29.45 -10.84
CA MET A 242 25.57 -28.40 -10.21
C MET A 242 25.74 -27.01 -10.87
N GLY A 243 26.93 -26.71 -11.42
CA GLY A 243 27.19 -25.45 -12.12
C GLY A 243 26.52 -25.36 -13.49
N LYS A 244 26.27 -26.49 -14.15
CA LYS A 244 25.62 -26.55 -15.48
C LYS A 244 24.12 -26.30 -15.38
N VAL A 245 23.48 -26.85 -14.33
CA VAL A 245 22.04 -26.71 -14.07
C VAL A 245 21.64 -25.27 -13.69
N LEU A 246 22.52 -24.54 -12.99
CA LEU A 246 22.25 -23.14 -12.65
C LEU A 246 22.38 -22.20 -13.85
N ARG A 247 23.29 -22.51 -14.78
CA ARG A 247 23.51 -21.75 -16.01
C ARG A 247 22.41 -22.01 -17.05
N GLU A 248 21.94 -23.25 -17.18
CA GLU A 248 20.76 -23.60 -18.00
C GLU A 248 19.46 -22.97 -17.47
N LYS A 249 19.27 -22.86 -16.15
CA LYS A 249 18.10 -22.18 -15.57
C LYS A 249 18.10 -20.66 -15.80
N GLN A 250 19.27 -20.03 -15.90
CA GLN A 250 19.36 -18.60 -16.25
C GLN A 250 19.02 -18.36 -17.73
N ASP A 251 19.53 -19.20 -18.63
CA ASP A 251 19.24 -19.09 -20.07
C ASP A 251 17.77 -19.41 -20.39
N MET A 252 17.16 -20.41 -19.74
CA MET A 252 15.71 -20.69 -19.89
C MET A 252 14.80 -19.57 -19.36
N LYS A 253 15.22 -18.80 -18.34
CA LYS A 253 14.42 -17.70 -17.78
C LYS A 253 14.39 -16.48 -18.72
N GLY A 254 15.45 -16.29 -19.52
CA GLY A 254 15.48 -15.31 -20.60
C GLY A 254 14.55 -15.68 -21.76
N ASP A 255 14.65 -16.93 -22.21
CA ASP A 255 13.89 -17.44 -23.36
C ASP A 255 12.37 -17.54 -23.07
N TRP A 256 11.99 -17.93 -21.85
CA TRP A 256 10.58 -17.93 -21.44
C TRP A 256 9.98 -16.51 -21.44
N LYS A 257 10.72 -15.50 -20.96
CA LYS A 257 10.24 -14.11 -20.95
C LYS A 257 10.02 -13.60 -22.37
N GLN A 258 10.92 -13.93 -23.30
CA GLN A 258 10.76 -13.55 -24.71
C GLN A 258 9.55 -14.24 -25.35
N LYS A 259 9.36 -15.56 -25.13
CA LYS A 259 8.18 -16.29 -25.61
C LYS A 259 6.87 -15.74 -25.06
N VAL A 260 6.82 -15.38 -23.77
CA VAL A 260 5.63 -14.76 -23.16
C VAL A 260 5.38 -13.37 -23.76
N PHE A 261 6.42 -12.57 -23.97
CA PHE A 261 6.28 -11.23 -24.53
C PHE A 261 5.82 -11.27 -26.01
N GLU A 262 6.34 -12.20 -26.82
CA GLU A 262 5.87 -12.45 -28.19
C GLU A 262 4.45 -13.01 -28.23
N GLY A 263 4.10 -13.90 -27.31
CA GLY A 263 2.74 -14.42 -27.14
C GLY A 263 1.74 -13.29 -26.82
N ILE A 264 2.11 -12.38 -25.92
CA ILE A 264 1.30 -11.21 -25.58
C ILE A 264 1.21 -10.25 -26.77
N LYS A 265 2.33 -9.97 -27.46
CA LYS A 265 2.33 -9.06 -28.62
C LYS A 265 1.48 -9.60 -29.77
N SER A 266 1.58 -10.88 -30.09
CA SER A 266 0.77 -11.53 -31.13
C SER A 266 -0.71 -11.58 -30.77
N THR A 267 -1.04 -11.83 -29.49
CA THR A 267 -2.43 -11.79 -29.00
C THR A 267 -3.00 -10.37 -29.04
N VAL A 268 -2.21 -9.36 -28.68
CA VAL A 268 -2.59 -7.94 -28.77
C VAL A 268 -2.77 -7.51 -30.23
N GLU A 269 -1.90 -7.95 -31.15
CA GLU A 269 -2.03 -7.66 -32.58
C GLU A 269 -3.26 -8.37 -33.20
N ALA A 270 -3.56 -9.59 -32.78
CA ALA A 270 -4.79 -10.29 -33.17
C ALA A 270 -6.04 -9.57 -32.63
N LEU A 271 -6.03 -9.16 -31.35
CA LEU A 271 -7.13 -8.41 -30.74
C LEU A 271 -7.33 -7.04 -31.41
N LYS A 272 -6.24 -6.40 -31.85
CA LYS A 272 -6.27 -5.13 -32.60
C LYS A 272 -6.86 -5.29 -34.00
N ARG A 273 -6.70 -6.45 -34.64
CA ARG A 273 -7.38 -6.77 -35.91
C ARG A 273 -8.87 -7.03 -35.69
N HIS A 274 -9.26 -7.74 -34.64
CA HIS A 274 -10.66 -8.00 -34.32
C HIS A 274 -11.43 -6.74 -33.90
N THR A 275 -10.82 -5.84 -33.13
CA THR A 275 -11.44 -4.55 -32.74
C THR A 275 -11.63 -3.60 -33.92
N ASN A 276 -10.72 -3.61 -34.91
CA ASN A 276 -10.90 -2.84 -36.15
C ASN A 276 -12.00 -3.37 -37.09
N ILE A 277 -12.33 -4.66 -37.00
CA ILE A 277 -13.44 -5.25 -37.76
C ILE A 277 -14.77 -4.87 -37.09
N VAL A 278 -14.84 -5.04 -35.76
CA VAL A 278 -16.03 -4.69 -34.98
C VAL A 278 -16.32 -3.18 -35.04
N SER A 279 -15.29 -2.32 -35.00
CA SER A 279 -15.48 -0.86 -35.12
C SER A 279 -16.03 -0.45 -36.49
N LYS A 280 -15.58 -1.08 -37.58
CA LYS A 280 -16.11 -0.85 -38.93
C LYS A 280 -17.54 -1.37 -39.10
N GLN A 281 -17.88 -2.45 -38.43
CA GLN A 281 -19.22 -3.05 -38.45
C GLN A 281 -20.23 -2.20 -37.66
N ILE A 282 -19.81 -1.67 -36.50
CA ILE A 282 -20.59 -0.70 -35.70
C ILE A 282 -20.75 0.62 -36.46
N GLN A 283 -19.71 1.14 -37.11
CA GLN A 283 -19.83 2.36 -37.94
C GLN A 283 -20.77 2.18 -39.13
N LYS A 284 -20.78 1.02 -39.80
CA LYS A 284 -21.74 0.73 -40.88
C LYS A 284 -23.18 0.64 -40.35
N TRP A 285 -23.37 -0.01 -39.20
CA TRP A 285 -24.68 -0.11 -38.54
C TRP A 285 -25.21 1.27 -38.14
N TRP A 286 -24.36 2.13 -37.54
CA TRP A 286 -24.71 3.50 -37.20
C TRP A 286 -25.03 4.38 -38.41
N LYS A 287 -24.32 4.22 -39.53
CA LYS A 287 -24.63 4.93 -40.78
C LYS A 287 -25.94 4.45 -41.40
N GLY A 288 -26.29 3.17 -41.27
CA GLY A 288 -27.58 2.63 -41.70
C GLY A 288 -28.76 3.15 -40.89
N ILE A 289 -28.59 3.31 -39.57
CA ILE A 289 -29.62 3.86 -38.69
C ILE A 289 -29.88 5.35 -38.98
N ARG A 290 -28.83 6.13 -39.28
CA ARG A 290 -28.99 7.55 -39.65
C ARG A 290 -29.59 7.78 -41.05
N ALA A 291 -29.60 6.76 -41.92
CA ALA A 291 -30.12 6.87 -43.29
C ALA A 291 -31.57 6.38 -43.44
N ALA A 292 -32.22 5.89 -42.37
CA ALA A 292 -33.63 5.49 -42.42
C ALA A 292 -34.54 6.73 -42.42
N PRO A 293 -35.42 6.92 -43.42
CA PRO A 293 -36.32 8.07 -43.47
C PRO A 293 -37.45 7.90 -42.42
N ALA A 294 -37.74 8.99 -41.70
CA ALA A 294 -38.84 9.07 -40.75
C ALA A 294 -40.20 8.84 -41.46
N LYS A 295 -40.78 7.65 -41.30
CA LYS A 295 -42.19 7.41 -41.63
C LYS A 295 -43.07 8.20 -40.65
N LYS A 296 -43.61 9.33 -41.12
CA LYS A 296 -44.73 10.04 -40.48
C LYS A 296 -45.97 9.13 -40.49
N ASN A 297 -46.51 8.83 -39.31
CA ASN A 297 -47.87 8.34 -39.14
C ASN A 297 -48.65 9.33 -38.27
N SER A 298 -49.62 10.01 -38.87
CA SER A 298 -50.79 10.65 -38.23
C SER A 298 -51.66 11.15 -39.39
N LYS A 299 -52.95 10.88 -39.56
CA LYS A 299 -54.07 10.59 -38.66
C LYS A 299 -55.16 9.90 -39.49
N THR A 300 -55.82 8.91 -38.91
CA THR A 300 -57.14 8.44 -39.35
C THR A 300 -58.19 9.37 -38.75
N GLY A 301 -59.02 9.97 -39.61
CA GLY A 301 -60.22 10.72 -39.23
C GLY A 301 -61.24 10.63 -40.37
N LYS A 302 -62.36 9.95 -40.10
CA LYS A 302 -63.58 9.85 -40.93
C LYS A 302 -64.10 11.25 -41.34
N SER A 303 -64.59 11.41 -42.57
CA SER A 303 -66.04 11.51 -42.87
C SER A 303 -66.34 11.69 -44.36
N GLU A 304 -67.50 11.18 -44.73
CA GLU A 304 -68.31 11.21 -45.96
C GLU A 304 -68.26 12.48 -46.82
N LEU A 305 -68.11 12.33 -48.15
CA LEU A 305 -69.15 12.48 -49.20
C LEU A 305 -68.51 12.24 -50.59
#